data_AF-A0A445JKM0-F1
#
_entry.id   AF-A0A445JKM0-F1
#
_cell.length_a   1.000
_cell.length_b   1.000
_cell.length_c   1.000
_cell.angle_alpha   90.00
_cell.angle_beta   90.00
_cell.angle_gamma   90.00
#
_symmetry.space_group_name_H-M   'P 1'
#
loop_
_entity.id
_entity.type
_entity.pdbx_description
1 polymer ?
#
loop_
_entity_poly.entity_id
_entity_poly.type
_entity_poly.pdbx_seq_one_letter_code
_entity_poly.pdbx_strand_id
1 'polypeptide(L)'
;MWDFLTLSLPSTYTCILLYEMLYGRTPFRGKNRQKTFSNILHKDLTFPSSIPASLAARQLINALLQRDPTSRIGSTTGANEIKQHPFFRGINWPLIRNMTPPPLDVPLKLIGNDPVAKDIKWEDDGVLVSSIDMDIF
;
A
#
# COMPACT_ATOMS: atom_id res chain seq x y z
N MET A 1 20.52 -20.28 -3.18
CA MET A 1 20.68 -19.12 -2.25
C MET A 1 19.60 -18.05 -2.46
N TRP A 2 18.64 -18.28 -3.37
CA TRP A 2 17.44 -17.46 -3.52
C TRP A 2 16.17 -18.21 -3.08
N ASP A 3 16.31 -19.33 -2.37
CA ASP A 3 15.23 -20.28 -2.10
C ASP A 3 14.61 -20.16 -0.69
N PHE A 4 15.00 -19.14 0.08
CA PHE A 4 14.41 -18.87 1.40
C PHE A 4 13.50 -17.62 1.45
N LEU A 5 13.47 -16.81 0.38
CA LEU A 5 12.63 -15.61 0.34
C LEU A 5 11.30 -15.82 -0.42
N THR A 6 11.11 -16.94 -1.10
CA THR A 6 9.92 -17.20 -1.94
C THR A 6 8.82 -18.02 -1.25
N LEU A 7 8.94 -18.37 0.03
CA LEU A 7 7.96 -19.22 0.74
C LEU A 7 7.02 -18.49 1.72
N SER A 8 7.04 -17.16 1.83
CA SER A 8 6.06 -16.44 2.68
C SER A 8 5.77 -15.00 2.23
N LEU A 9 5.59 -14.75 0.93
CA LEU A 9 5.45 -13.40 0.40
C LEU A 9 4.21 -13.06 -0.48
N PRO A 10 3.08 -13.80 -0.47
CA PRO A 10 1.84 -13.23 -1.03
C PRO A 10 1.04 -12.33 -0.07
N SER A 11 1.21 -12.47 1.26
CA SER A 11 0.31 -11.80 2.24
C SER A 11 0.89 -10.59 2.98
N THR A 12 2.21 -10.36 2.99
CA THR A 12 2.79 -9.22 3.72
C THR A 12 2.72 -7.91 2.96
N TYR A 13 2.92 -7.93 1.64
CA TYR A 13 2.97 -6.69 0.85
C TYR A 13 1.61 -5.98 0.75
N THR A 14 0.53 -6.73 0.63
CA THR A 14 -0.84 -6.19 0.61
C THR A 14 -1.21 -5.50 1.92
N CYS A 15 -0.65 -5.94 3.05
CA CYS A 15 -0.90 -5.37 4.37
C CYS A 15 -0.16 -4.04 4.62
N ILE A 16 1.01 -3.87 4.02
CA ILE A 16 1.81 -2.64 4.14
C ILE A 16 1.12 -1.47 3.41
N LEU A 17 0.48 -1.76 2.27
CA LEU A 17 -0.24 -0.77 1.47
C LEU A 17 -1.36 -0.09 2.25
N LEU A 18 -2.08 -0.81 3.12
CA LEU A 18 -3.15 -0.20 3.92
C LEU A 18 -2.60 0.87 4.89
N TYR A 19 -1.45 0.61 5.51
CA TYR A 19 -0.79 1.62 6.35
C TYR A 19 -0.35 2.82 5.50
N GLU A 20 0.22 2.55 4.32
CA GLU A 20 0.70 3.61 3.43
C GLU A 20 -0.44 4.48 2.88
N MET A 21 -1.59 3.91 2.55
CA MET A 21 -2.78 4.66 2.13
C MET A 21 -3.30 5.59 3.25
N LEU A 22 -3.18 5.18 4.51
CA LEU A 22 -3.66 5.98 5.65
C LEU A 22 -2.63 7.04 6.11
N TYR A 23 -1.34 6.74 6.05
CA TYR A 23 -0.29 7.57 6.66
C TYR A 23 0.70 8.17 5.65
N GLY A 24 0.60 7.84 4.36
CA GLY A 24 1.47 8.35 3.29
C GLY A 24 2.93 7.90 3.36
N ARG A 25 3.24 6.88 4.18
CA ARG A 25 4.60 6.39 4.38
C ARG A 25 4.59 4.92 4.81
N THR A 26 5.68 4.21 4.56
CA THR A 26 5.82 2.82 5.03
C THR A 26 6.16 2.75 6.53
N PRO A 27 5.58 1.80 7.28
CA PRO A 27 5.73 1.73 8.75
C PRO A 27 7.17 1.44 9.21
N PHE A 28 7.94 0.72 8.40
CA PHE A 28 9.29 0.24 8.73
C PHE A 28 10.41 0.98 8.00
N ARG A 29 10.13 2.11 7.34
CA ARG A 29 11.13 2.90 6.60
C ARG A 29 12.37 3.20 7.45
N GLY A 30 13.55 2.82 6.96
CA GLY A 30 14.86 3.16 7.52
C GLY A 30 15.62 4.15 6.63
N LYS A 31 16.75 4.68 7.13
CA LYS A 31 17.63 5.59 6.37
C LYS A 31 18.33 4.89 5.20
N ASN A 32 18.58 3.59 5.31
CA ASN A 32 19.18 2.75 4.28
C ASN A 32 18.48 1.37 4.26
N ARG A 33 18.81 0.54 3.26
CA ARG A 33 18.17 -0.77 3.04
C ARG A 33 18.32 -1.69 4.26
N GLN A 34 19.52 -1.74 4.85
CA GLN A 34 19.84 -2.54 6.01
C GLN A 34 19.00 -2.14 7.22
N LYS A 35 18.82 -0.84 7.45
CA LYS A 35 17.98 -0.33 8.53
C LYS A 35 16.51 -0.64 8.28
N THR A 36 16.03 -0.53 7.04
CA THR A 36 14.66 -0.93 6.69
C THR A 36 14.43 -2.41 6.98
N PHE A 37 15.36 -3.29 6.61
CA PHE A 37 15.26 -4.73 6.89
C PHE A 37 15.25 -5.01 8.39
N SER A 38 16.17 -4.40 9.15
CA SER A 38 16.20 -4.49 10.60
C SER A 38 14.91 -3.99 11.25
N ASN A 39 14.32 -2.90 10.73
CA ASN A 39 13.05 -2.39 11.22
C ASN A 39 11.90 -3.36 10.94
N ILE A 40 11.86 -4.01 9.77
CA ILE A 40 10.82 -5.00 9.45
C ILE A 40 10.84 -6.15 10.48
N LEU A 41 12.02 -6.58 10.91
CA LEU A 41 12.17 -7.70 11.85
C LEU A 41 11.92 -7.33 13.31
N HIS A 42 12.31 -6.12 13.73
CA HIS A 42 12.43 -5.81 15.16
C HIS A 42 11.66 -4.57 15.61
N LYS A 43 11.31 -3.66 14.70
CA LYS A 43 10.65 -2.41 15.09
C LYS A 43 9.17 -2.66 15.35
N ASP A 44 8.67 -2.13 16.44
CA ASP A 44 7.24 -2.15 16.71
C ASP A 44 6.46 -1.20 15.81
N LEU A 45 5.25 -1.62 15.46
CA LEU A 45 4.32 -0.83 14.67
C LEU A 45 3.86 0.38 15.49
N THR A 46 3.98 1.57 14.89
CA THR A 46 3.64 2.84 15.54
C THR A 46 2.70 3.64 14.66
N PHE A 47 1.74 4.31 15.29
CA PHE A 47 0.74 5.14 14.62
C PHE A 47 0.97 6.61 15.01
N PRO A 48 1.29 7.50 14.06
CA PRO A 48 1.40 8.93 14.32
C PRO A 48 0.09 9.51 14.85
N SER A 49 0.15 10.29 15.92
CA SER A 49 -1.02 11.05 16.42
C SER A 49 -1.43 12.20 15.51
N SER A 50 -0.54 12.63 14.62
CA SER A 50 -0.78 13.74 13.67
C SER A 50 -1.77 13.41 12.57
N ILE A 51 -2.01 12.13 12.29
CA ILE A 51 -2.93 11.68 11.24
C ILE A 51 -4.08 10.93 11.92
N PRO A 52 -5.32 11.46 11.86
CA PRO A 52 -6.46 10.81 12.50
C PRO A 52 -6.81 9.52 11.73
N ALA A 53 -6.79 8.40 12.44
CA ALA A 53 -7.27 7.12 11.95
C ALA A 53 -8.25 6.52 12.96
N SER A 54 -9.30 5.86 12.47
CA SER A 54 -10.27 5.20 13.34
C SER A 54 -9.61 4.09 14.16
N LEU A 55 -10.18 3.79 15.34
CA LEU A 55 -9.69 2.68 16.17
C LEU A 55 -9.71 1.36 15.40
N ALA A 56 -10.78 1.11 14.64
CA ALA A 56 -10.93 -0.06 13.80
C ALA A 56 -9.82 -0.16 12.72
N ALA A 57 -9.41 0.97 12.12
CA ALA A 57 -8.31 0.97 11.16
C ALA A 57 -6.97 0.56 11.81
N ARG A 58 -6.67 1.12 12.99
CA ARG A 58 -5.44 0.78 13.73
C ARG A 58 -5.43 -0.68 14.18
N GLN A 59 -6.57 -1.19 14.66
CA GLN A 59 -6.73 -2.60 15.04
C GLN A 59 -6.52 -3.54 13.85
N LEU A 60 -7.11 -3.23 12.70
CA LEU A 60 -6.93 -4.02 11.48
C LEU A 60 -5.47 -4.07 11.07
N ILE A 61 -4.78 -2.91 11.03
CA ILE A 61 -3.37 -2.88 10.62
C ILE A 61 -2.48 -3.63 11.60
N ASN A 62 -2.72 -3.51 12.92
CA ASN A 62 -2.01 -4.32 13.93
C ASN A 62 -2.18 -5.83 13.67
N ALA A 63 -3.41 -6.26 13.38
CA ALA A 63 -3.71 -7.67 13.15
C ALA A 63 -3.09 -8.20 11.83
N LEU A 64 -3.04 -7.37 10.80
CA LEU A 64 -2.45 -7.70 9.49
C LEU A 64 -0.92 -7.73 9.52
N LEU A 65 -0.30 -6.81 10.27
CA LEU A 65 1.17 -6.73 10.40
C LEU A 65 1.70 -7.50 11.61
N GLN A 66 0.95 -8.50 12.08
CA GLN A 66 1.40 -9.37 13.15
C GLN A 66 2.64 -10.15 12.70
N ARG A 67 3.68 -10.14 13.55
CA ARG A 67 4.99 -10.75 13.23
C ARG A 67 4.89 -12.26 13.11
N ASP A 68 4.20 -12.88 14.07
CA ASP A 68 3.89 -14.29 14.02
C ASP A 68 2.84 -14.53 12.92
N PRO A 69 3.18 -15.29 11.86
CA PRO A 69 2.24 -15.57 10.78
C PRO A 69 1.03 -16.38 11.27
N THR A 70 1.16 -17.20 12.32
CA THR A 70 0.03 -18.01 12.80
C THR A 70 -1.02 -17.19 13.54
N SER A 71 -0.59 -16.13 14.23
CA SER A 71 -1.44 -15.17 14.92
C SER A 71 -1.95 -14.02 14.01
N ARG A 72 -1.56 -14.00 12.74
CA ARG A 72 -1.95 -12.95 11.79
C ARG A 72 -3.40 -13.15 11.35
N ILE A 73 -4.17 -12.07 11.26
CA ILE A 73 -5.54 -12.14 10.72
C ILE A 73 -5.51 -12.64 9.27
N GLY A 74 -6.38 -13.60 8.98
CA GLY A 74 -6.46 -14.29 7.71
C GLY A 74 -5.58 -15.53 7.59
N SER A 75 -4.92 -15.96 8.67
CA SER A 75 -4.12 -17.19 8.65
C SER A 75 -4.96 -18.46 8.84
N THR A 76 -6.12 -18.39 9.51
CA THR A 76 -6.97 -19.58 9.74
C THR A 76 -8.04 -19.74 8.68
N THR A 77 -8.86 -18.72 8.42
CA THR A 77 -9.95 -18.75 7.43
C THR A 77 -9.75 -17.78 6.26
N GLY A 78 -8.50 -17.35 6.03
CA GLY A 78 -8.15 -16.55 4.86
C GLY A 78 -8.79 -15.16 4.88
N ALA A 79 -9.17 -14.67 3.69
CA ALA A 79 -9.75 -13.34 3.54
C ALA A 79 -11.09 -13.14 4.30
N ASN A 80 -11.75 -14.20 4.76
CA ASN A 80 -13.03 -14.09 5.47
C ASN A 80 -12.90 -13.32 6.79
N GLU A 81 -11.83 -13.54 7.56
CA GLU A 81 -11.58 -12.82 8.83
C GLU A 81 -11.37 -11.33 8.58
N ILE A 82 -10.60 -11.00 7.54
CA ILE A 82 -10.33 -9.63 7.13
C ILE A 82 -11.64 -8.93 6.76
N LYS A 83 -12.50 -9.60 5.99
CA LYS A 83 -13.81 -9.09 5.53
C LYS A 83 -14.80 -8.82 6.66
N GLN A 84 -14.71 -9.58 7.75
CA GLN A 84 -15.59 -9.45 8.92
C GLN A 84 -15.10 -8.41 9.94
N HIS A 85 -13.88 -7.87 9.75
CA HIS A 85 -13.32 -6.90 10.68
C HIS A 85 -14.19 -5.63 10.75
N PRO A 86 -14.39 -5.02 11.94
CA PRO A 86 -15.20 -3.80 12.10
C PRO A 86 -14.81 -2.62 11.20
N PHE A 87 -13.59 -2.61 10.69
CA PHE A 87 -13.11 -1.61 9.71
C PHE A 87 -13.94 -1.64 8.41
N PHE A 88 -14.40 -2.81 7.99
CA PHE A 88 -15.21 -3.00 6.78
C PHE A 88 -16.71 -3.12 7.08
N ARG A 89 -17.17 -2.64 8.25
CA ARG A 89 -18.58 -2.67 8.60
C ARG A 89 -19.39 -1.87 7.57
N GLY A 90 -20.46 -2.47 7.06
CA GLY A 90 -21.32 -1.87 6.02
C GLY A 90 -20.92 -2.22 4.60
N ILE A 91 -19.81 -2.94 4.39
CA ILE A 91 -19.42 -3.43 3.08
C ILE A 91 -20.17 -4.72 2.73
N ASN A 92 -20.89 -4.71 1.61
CA ASN A 92 -21.50 -5.90 1.03
C ASN A 92 -20.54 -6.52 0.01
N TRP A 93 -19.71 -7.46 0.45
CA TRP A 93 -18.66 -8.07 -0.36
C TRP A 93 -19.14 -8.71 -1.67
N PRO A 94 -20.26 -9.47 -1.71
CA PRO A 94 -20.84 -9.96 -2.96
C PRO A 94 -21.21 -8.86 -3.98
N LEU A 95 -21.62 -7.69 -3.49
CA LEU A 95 -22.10 -6.58 -4.33
C LEU A 95 -21.11 -5.43 -4.45
N ILE A 96 -19.86 -5.61 -4.03
CA ILE A 96 -18.87 -4.52 -3.91
C ILE A 96 -18.70 -3.71 -5.20
N ARG A 97 -18.79 -4.37 -6.36
CA ARG A 97 -18.67 -3.74 -7.69
C ARG A 97 -19.86 -2.84 -8.05
N ASN A 98 -21.00 -3.06 -7.41
CA ASN A 98 -22.26 -2.35 -7.63
C ASN A 98 -22.59 -1.40 -6.47
N MET A 99 -21.74 -1.34 -5.45
CA MET A 99 -21.90 -0.37 -4.36
C MET A 99 -21.53 1.02 -4.84
N THR A 100 -22.25 2.03 -4.35
CA THR A 100 -21.88 3.42 -4.58
C THR A 100 -20.50 3.67 -3.97
N PRO A 101 -19.52 4.19 -4.75
CA PRO A 101 -18.21 4.48 -4.22
C PRO A 101 -18.29 5.61 -3.17
N PRO A 102 -17.39 5.62 -2.18
CA PRO A 102 -17.31 6.73 -1.24
C PRO A 102 -17.00 8.04 -1.97
N PRO A 103 -17.54 9.18 -1.50
CA PRO A 103 -17.19 10.47 -2.05
C PRO A 103 -15.71 10.75 -1.83
N LEU A 104 -15.08 11.40 -2.80
CA LEU A 104 -13.69 11.82 -2.69
C LEU A 104 -13.63 13.23 -2.11
N ASP A 105 -12.72 13.46 -1.18
CA ASP A 105 -12.48 14.79 -0.60
C ASP A 105 -11.93 15.78 -1.62
N VAL A 106 -11.30 15.27 -2.69
CA VAL A 106 -10.69 16.06 -3.76
C VAL A 106 -11.27 15.63 -5.11
N PRO A 107 -11.65 16.58 -5.99
CA PRO A 107 -12.13 16.26 -7.34
C PRO A 107 -11.07 15.51 -8.16
N LEU A 108 -11.50 14.43 -8.83
CA LEU A 108 -10.66 13.73 -9.79
C LEU A 108 -10.41 14.62 -11.00
N LYS A 109 -9.17 15.07 -11.18
CA LYS A 109 -8.70 15.52 -12.49
C LYS A 109 -8.33 14.28 -13.29
N LEU A 110 -9.25 13.83 -14.13
CA LEU A 110 -8.93 12.83 -15.15
C LEU A 110 -7.83 13.43 -16.02
N ILE A 111 -6.65 12.82 -16.03
CA ILE A 111 -5.63 13.11 -17.03
C ILE A 111 -6.29 12.72 -18.35
N GLY A 112 -6.69 13.71 -19.15
CA GLY A 112 -7.24 13.47 -20.48
C GLY A 112 -6.25 12.61 -21.27
N ASN A 113 -6.76 11.75 -22.15
CA ASN A 113 -5.94 10.95 -23.05
C ASN A 113 -5.02 11.88 -23.84
N ASP A 114 -3.80 12.09 -23.37
CA ASP A 114 -2.77 12.76 -24.12
C ASP A 114 -2.41 11.81 -25.27
N PRO A 115 -2.61 12.18 -26.54
CA PRO A 115 -2.27 11.33 -27.67
C PRO A 115 -0.76 10.98 -27.71
N VAL A 116 0.06 11.73 -26.97
CA VAL A 116 1.52 11.55 -26.81
C VAL A 116 1.88 10.34 -25.93
N ALA A 117 0.97 9.86 -25.07
CA ALA A 117 1.27 8.74 -24.15
C ALA A 117 1.45 7.38 -24.86
N LYS A 118 1.04 7.27 -26.13
CA LYS A 118 1.14 6.02 -26.90
C LYS A 118 2.54 5.70 -27.41
N ASP A 119 3.45 6.68 -27.44
CA ASP A 119 4.82 6.52 -27.95
C ASP A 119 5.89 6.63 -26.84
N ILE A 120 5.53 6.37 -25.59
CA ILE A 120 6.53 6.28 -24.51
C ILE A 120 7.15 4.89 -24.55
N LYS A 121 8.26 4.78 -25.28
CA LYS A 121 9.15 3.62 -25.25
C LYS A 121 10.04 3.74 -24.01
N TRP A 122 9.78 2.91 -23.01
CA TRP A 122 10.61 2.84 -21.81
C TRP A 122 11.95 2.20 -22.16
N GLU A 123 13.03 2.98 -22.18
CA GLU A 123 14.40 2.45 -22.13
C GLU A 123 14.88 2.40 -20.67
N ASP A 124 15.65 1.36 -20.34
CA ASP A 124 15.94 0.83 -18.99
C ASP A 124 16.78 1.76 -18.10
N ASP A 125 17.17 2.93 -18.59
CA ASP A 125 18.04 3.86 -17.88
C ASP A 125 17.22 5.09 -17.46
N GLY A 126 16.60 5.01 -16.29
CA GLY A 126 15.65 5.98 -15.72
C GLY A 126 16.18 7.41 -15.50
N VAL A 127 16.48 8.13 -16.58
CA VAL A 127 16.77 9.57 -16.61
C VAL A 127 15.80 10.23 -17.59
N LEU A 128 14.95 11.12 -17.07
CA LEU A 128 14.13 11.99 -17.90
C LEU A 128 15.02 13.08 -18.51
N VAL A 129 15.52 12.89 -19.73
CA VAL A 129 16.03 13.99 -20.55
C VAL A 129 14.85 14.60 -21.28
N SER A 130 14.36 15.74 -20.78
CA SER A 130 13.58 16.65 -21.60
C SER A 130 14.55 17.39 -22.53
N SER A 131 14.55 17.06 -23.82
CA SER A 131 15.14 17.93 -24.84
C SER A 131 14.23 19.14 -25.00
N ILE A 132 14.51 20.22 -24.24
CA ILE A 132 14.12 21.55 -24.66
C ILE A 132 15.20 21.98 -25.65
N ASP A 133 14.84 21.95 -26.93
CA ASP A 133 15.57 22.66 -27.98
C ASP A 133 15.77 24.10 -27.53
N MET A 134 17.02 24.47 -27.26
CA MET A 134 17.41 25.85 -27.01
C MET A 134 17.97 26.39 -28.32
N ASP A 135 17.06 26.61 -29.28
CA ASP A 135 17.31 27.49 -30.42
C ASP A 135 16.45 28.74 -30.24
N ILE A 136 17.08 29.90 -30.46
CA ILE A 136 16.52 31.26 -30.58
C ILE A 136 16.65 32.15 -29.31
N PHE A 137 17.87 32.56 -28.97
CA PHE A 137 18.47 33.91 -29.21
C PHE A 137 19.80 34.08 -28.47
#